data_AF-A0A839IVS8-F1
#
_entry.id   AF-A0A839IVS8-F1
#
_cell.length_a   1.000
_cell.length_b   1.000
_cell.length_c   1.000
_cell.angle_alpha   90.00
_cell.angle_beta   90.00
_cell.angle_gamma   90.00
#
_symmetry.space_group_name_H-M   'P 1'
#
loop_
_entity.id
_entity.type
_entity.pdbx_description
1 polymer ?
#
loop_
_entity_poly.entity_id
_entity_poly.type
_entity_poly.pdbx_seq_one_letter_code
_entity_poly.pdbx_strand_id
1 'polypeptide(L)' 'MDGNQIFALGLGLEAPWKLVDQHLDVSSSPHQLHLTVEADRGSLFPCPECGQACPAHDYKELTWRHLN' A
#
# COMPACT_ATOMS: atom_id res chain seq x y z
N MET A 1 13.03 -15.27 4.49
CA MET A 1 12.10 -14.19 4.84
C MET A 1 11.97 -13.34 3.59
N ASP A 2 10.77 -13.27 3.02
CA ASP A 2 10.54 -12.65 1.72
C ASP A 2 10.61 -11.12 1.81
N GLY A 3 11.27 -10.46 0.86
CA GLY A 3 11.47 -9.00 0.87
C GLY A 3 10.16 -8.21 0.97
N ASN A 4 9.10 -8.68 0.30
CA ASN A 4 7.76 -8.11 0.41
C ASN A 4 7.21 -8.08 1.83
N GLN A 5 7.49 -9.12 2.64
CA GLN A 5 7.01 -9.15 4.03
C GLN A 5 7.72 -8.10 4.88
N ILE A 6 9.02 -7.88 4.64
CA ILE A 6 9.77 -6.84 5.36
C ILE A 6 9.21 -5.45 5.05
N PHE A 7 8.94 -5.14 3.78
CA PHE A 7 8.36 -3.85 3.41
C PHE A 7 6.92 -3.69 3.92
N ALA A 8 6.08 -4.71 3.79
CA ALA A 8 4.72 -4.66 4.31
C ALA A 8 4.70 -4.43 5.83
N LEU A 9 5.54 -5.14 6.59
CA LEU A 9 5.69 -4.95 8.03
C LEU A 9 6.25 -3.57 8.37
N GLY A 10 7.30 -3.13 7.67
CA GLY A 10 7.94 -1.83 7.90
C GLY A 10 7.02 -0.64 7.61
N LEU A 11 6.08 -0.80 6.69
CA LEU A 11 5.04 0.19 6.38
C LEU A 11 3.79 0.06 7.27
N GLY A 12 3.70 -0.99 8.11
CA GLY A 12 2.51 -1.26 8.92
C GLY A 12 1.26 -1.57 8.09
N LEU A 13 1.43 -2.23 6.93
CA LEU A 13 0.29 -2.61 6.10
C LEU A 13 -0.53 -3.72 6.78
N GLU A 14 -1.82 -3.46 6.95
CA GLU A 14 -2.79 -4.41 7.47
C GLU A 14 -3.88 -4.69 6.43
N ALA A 15 -4.55 -5.84 6.55
CA ALA A 15 -5.65 -6.19 5.67
C ALA A 15 -6.73 -5.07 5.66
N PRO A 16 -7.31 -4.75 4.48
CA PRO A 16 -7.18 -5.47 3.21
C PRO A 16 -5.99 -5.03 2.33
N TRP A 17 -5.12 -4.15 2.82
CA TRP A 17 -3.98 -3.65 2.04
C TRP A 17 -2.86 -4.69 1.94
N LYS A 18 -2.28 -4.80 0.75
CA LYS A 18 -1.15 -5.66 0.47
C LYS A 18 -0.18 -5.00 -0.52
N LEU A 19 1.09 -5.33 -0.37
CA LEU A 19 2.11 -4.97 -1.36
C LEU A 19 1.99 -5.91 -2.56
N VAL A 20 1.69 -5.35 -3.74
CA VAL A 20 1.48 -6.12 -4.97
C VAL A 20 2.64 -6.03 -5.96
N ASP A 21 3.45 -4.96 -5.88
CA ASP A 21 4.62 -4.78 -6.73
C ASP A 21 5.71 -3.97 -6.02
N GLN A 22 6.96 -4.22 -6.44
CA GLN A 22 8.14 -3.49 -5.99
C GLN A 22 9.10 -3.23 -7.16
N HIS A 23 9.45 -1.97 -7.38
CA HIS A 23 10.33 -1.55 -8.46
C HIS A 23 11.42 -0.61 -7.95
N LEU A 24 12.70 -1.01 -8.13
CA LEU A 24 13.84 -0.15 -7.86
C LEU A 24 14.28 0.53 -9.15
N ASP A 25 13.99 1.82 -9.27
CA ASP A 25 14.51 2.66 -10.34
C ASP A 25 15.91 3.18 -9.97
N VAL A 26 16.91 2.61 -10.65
CA VAL A 26 18.32 3.03 -10.52
C VAL A 26 18.73 4.07 -11.57
N SER A 27 17.84 4.40 -12.52
CA SER A 27 18.10 5.41 -13.53
C SER A 27 17.91 6.83 -12.99
N SER A 28 17.12 6.99 -11.94
CA SER A 28 16.95 8.24 -11.21
C SER A 28 18.06 8.47 -10.17
N SER A 29 18.32 9.75 -9.87
CA SER A 29 19.26 10.19 -8.83
C SER A 29 18.57 11.20 -7.90
N PRO A 30 18.33 10.85 -6.62
CA PRO A 30 18.66 9.58 -5.98
C PRO A 30 17.85 8.41 -6.57
N HIS A 31 18.36 7.19 -6.46
CA HIS A 31 17.61 5.97 -6.80
C HIS A 31 16.29 5.93 -6.04
N GLN A 32 15.24 5.42 -6.67
CA GLN A 32 13.89 5.41 -6.13
C GLN A 32 13.38 3.99 -5.98
N LEU A 33 12.92 3.65 -4.78
CA LEU A 33 12.16 2.43 -4.55
C LEU A 33 10.67 2.75 -4.60
N HIS A 34 9.99 2.23 -5.62
CA HIS A 34 8.55 2.31 -5.77
C HIS A 34 7.90 1.04 -5.21
N LEU A 35 6.89 1.22 -4.38
CA LEU A 35 6.10 0.16 -3.76
C LEU A 35 4.64 0.37 -4.10
N THR A 36 4.02 -0.61 -4.74
CA THR A 36 2.61 -0.55 -5.13
C THR A 36 1.77 -1.29 -4.10
N VAL A 37 0.85 -0.56 -3.46
CA VAL A 37 -0.04 -1.09 -2.43
C VAL A 37 -1.46 -1.06 -2.94
N GLU A 38 -2.14 -2.20 -2.86
CA GLU A 38 -3.52 -2.35 -3.32
C GLU A 38 -4.34 -3.18 -2.33
N ALA A 39 -5.65 -3.12 -2.49
CA ALA A 39 -6.61 -4.03 -1.85
C ALA A 39 -7.39 -4.75 -2.96
N ASP A 40 -7.79 -6.00 -2.72
CA ASP A 40 -8.58 -6.75 -3.70
C ASP A 40 -9.92 -6.05 -3.97
N ARG A 41 -10.43 -6.14 -5.21
CA ARG A 41 -11.75 -5.61 -5.54
C ARG A 41 -12.82 -6.24 -4.65
N GLY A 42 -13.70 -5.41 -4.09
CA GLY A 42 -14.74 -5.88 -3.17
C GLY A 42 -14.24 -6.10 -1.73
N SER A 43 -13.00 -5.76 -1.42
CA SER A 43 -12.51 -5.70 -0.04
C SER A 43 -13.38 -4.77 0.81
N LEU A 44 -13.54 -5.14 2.08
CA LEU A 44 -14.19 -4.32 3.08
C LEU A 44 -13.14 -3.59 3.91
N PHE A 45 -13.47 -2.37 4.30
CA PHE A 45 -12.62 -1.47 5.06
C PHE A 45 -13.31 -1.11 6.36
N PRO A 46 -12.57 -0.98 7.47
CA PRO A 46 -13.17 -0.53 8.73
C PRO A 46 -13.63 0.92 8.58
N CYS A 47 -14.92 1.18 8.85
CA CYS A 47 -15.45 2.53 8.89
C CYS A 47 -14.70 3.34 9.97
N PRO A 48 -14.17 4.54 9.67
CA PRO A 48 -13.41 5.32 10.64
C PRO A 48 -14.24 5.81 11.83
N GLU A 49 -15.58 5.82 11.71
CA GLU A 49 -16.48 6.27 12.77
C GLU A 49 -16.97 5.13 13.68
N CYS A 50 -17.31 3.97 13.10
CA CYS A 50 -17.96 2.87 13.83
C CYS A 50 -17.21 1.53 13.77
N GLY A 51 -16.14 1.43 12.99
CA GLY A 51 -15.32 0.21 12.85
C GLY A 51 -15.97 -0.92 12.04
N GLN A 52 -17.21 -0.77 11.56
CA GLN A 52 -17.87 -1.80 10.76
C GLN A 52 -17.18 -1.98 9.41
N ALA A 53 -17.08 -3.23 8.96
CA ALA A 53 -16.54 -3.57 7.66
C ALA A 53 -17.49 -3.13 6.54
N CYS A 54 -17.09 -2.13 5.75
CA CYS A 54 -17.90 -1.51 4.71
C CYS A 54 -17.16 -1.53 3.36
N PRO A 55 -17.87 -1.62 2.21
CA PRO A 55 -17.23 -1.51 0.91
C PRO A 55 -16.64 -0.11 0.71
N ALA A 56 -15.55 -0.02 -0.04
CA ALA A 56 -15.05 1.28 -0.48
C ALA A 56 -16.09 1.99 -1.36
N HIS A 57 -16.23 3.30 -1.18
CA HIS A 57 -17.09 4.12 -2.02
C HIS A 57 -16.48 4.29 -3.41
N ASP A 58 -15.21 4.71 -3.45
CA ASP A 58 -14.46 5.00 -4.66
C ASP A 58 -13.06 4.39 -4.58
N TYR A 59 -12.50 4.07 -5.76
CA TYR A 59 -11.11 3.69 -5.92
C TYR A 59 -10.39 4.80 -6.69
N LYS A 60 -9.29 5.29 -6.10
CA LYS A 60 -8.42 6.27 -6.75
C LYS A 60 -6.97 5.86 -6.53
N GLU A 61 -6.20 5.88 -7.61
CA GLU A 61 -4.76 5.75 -7.53
C GLU A 61 -4.15 7.05 -6.98
N LEU A 62 -3.33 6.91 -5.95
CA LEU A 62 -2.62 8.02 -5.31
C LEU A 62 -1.15 7.63 -5.18
N THR A 63 -0.27 8.58 -5.48
CA THR A 63 1.17 8.39 -5.31
C THR A 63 1.65 9.28 -4.16
N TRP A 64 2.27 8.67 -3.17
CA TRP A 64 2.90 9.37 -2.06
C TRP A 64 4.42 9.24 -2.17
N ARG A 65 5.12 10.30 -1.81
CA ARG A 65 6.57 10.28 -1.62
C ARG A 65 6.85 10.51 -0.14
N HIS A 66 7.75 9.73 0.43
CA HIS A 66 8.21 9.95 1.79
C HIS A 66 8.63 11.42 1.94
N LEU A 67 8.12 12.08 2.98
CA LEU A 67 8.50 13.45 3.29
C LEU A 67 9.91 13.36 3.88
N ASN A 68 10.91 13.84 3.14
CA ASN A 68 12.32 13.82 3.56
C ASN A 68 12.51 14.38 4.98
#